data_AF-A0A967GV48-F1
#
_entry.id   AF-A0A967GV48-F1
#
_cell.length_a   1.000
_cell.length_b   1.000
_cell.length_c   1.000
_cell.angle_alpha   90.00
_cell.angle_beta   90.00
_cell.angle_gamma   90.00
#
_symmetry.space_group_name_H-M   'P 1'
#
loop_
_entity.id
_entity.type
_entity.pdbx_description
1 polymer ?
#
loop_
_entity_poly.entity_id
_entity_poly.type
_entity_poly.pdbx_seq_one_letter_code
_entity_poly.pdbx_strand_id
1 'polypeptide(L)'
;LGNIAGVAVAVSLGGPGATFWMIVMGLCGMTTKFCECTLGVKYRVIDEEGKAHGGGMYYLSRGLKEKGFGPLGAFLAIFFAIMCVGGAVGAGNMFQINQAYSQFVGTFEVPFFAEHPAAFGTVIALLVGFVIIGGIVWIARVTEVLVPFMCGIYVITALIIIFSNLGEVPGAIGQIISGAFSPEAVGGGLVGVLIQGIKRAAFSNEAGV
;
A
#
# COMPACT_ATOMS: atom_id res chain seq x y z
N LEU A 1 0.35 0.00 -7.50
CA LEU A 1 0.29 -1.40 -7.98
C LEU A 1 0.23 -2.46 -6.87
N GLY A 2 0.58 -2.16 -5.61
CA GLY A 2 0.34 -3.08 -4.48
C GLY A 2 -1.11 -3.61 -4.41
N ASN A 3 -2.08 -2.74 -4.69
CA ASN A 3 -3.51 -3.08 -4.66
C ASN A 3 -4.01 -3.85 -5.91
N ILE A 4 -3.19 -3.96 -6.97
CA ILE A 4 -3.57 -4.66 -8.21
C ILE A 4 -2.74 -5.94 -8.31
N ALA A 5 -1.43 -5.80 -8.56
CA ALA A 5 -0.52 -6.92 -8.71
C ALA A 5 -0.34 -7.70 -7.39
N GLY A 6 -0.34 -7.01 -6.24
CA GLY A 6 -0.22 -7.67 -4.94
C GLY A 6 -1.43 -8.54 -4.60
N VAL A 7 -2.64 -8.09 -4.94
CA VAL A 7 -3.88 -8.87 -4.81
C VAL A 7 -3.86 -10.06 -5.78
N ALA A 8 -3.51 -9.83 -7.05
CA ALA A 8 -3.42 -10.89 -8.05
C ALA A 8 -2.46 -12.00 -7.61
N VAL A 9 -1.26 -11.64 -7.13
CA VAL A 9 -0.28 -12.61 -6.60
C VAL A 9 -0.81 -13.33 -5.36
N ALA A 10 -1.52 -12.65 -4.46
CA ALA A 10 -2.14 -13.29 -3.29
C ALA A 10 -3.17 -14.34 -3.70
N VAL A 11 -4.04 -14.03 -4.66
CA VAL A 11 -5.06 -14.95 -5.15
C VAL A 11 -4.45 -16.09 -5.96
N SER A 12 -3.44 -15.83 -6.79
CA SER A 12 -2.76 -16.87 -7.57
C SER A 12 -1.96 -17.86 -6.72
N LEU A 13 -1.31 -17.39 -5.65
CA LEU A 13 -0.49 -18.24 -4.78
C LEU A 13 -1.28 -18.85 -3.61
N GLY A 14 -2.18 -18.08 -3.00
CA GLY A 14 -2.97 -18.47 -1.83
C GLY A 14 -4.40 -18.91 -2.14
N GLY A 15 -4.82 -18.87 -3.40
CA GLY A 15 -6.19 -19.14 -3.81
C GLY A 15 -7.18 -18.02 -3.46
N PRO A 16 -8.47 -18.17 -3.83
CA PRO A 16 -9.52 -17.19 -3.56
C PRO A 16 -9.69 -16.86 -2.08
N GLY A 17 -9.34 -17.80 -1.19
CA GLY A 17 -9.38 -17.61 0.27
C GLY A 17 -8.48 -16.50 0.80
N ALA A 18 -7.40 -16.16 0.08
CA ALA A 18 -6.52 -15.07 0.47
C ALA A 18 -7.28 -13.74 0.52
N THR A 19 -8.24 -13.54 -0.39
CA THR A 19 -9.08 -12.33 -0.44
C THR A 19 -9.88 -12.12 0.84
N PHE A 20 -10.42 -13.18 1.45
CA PHE A 20 -11.14 -13.08 2.72
C PHE A 20 -10.24 -12.52 3.82
N TRP A 21 -9.04 -13.10 3.99
CA TRP A 21 -8.09 -12.66 5.00
C TRP A 21 -7.55 -11.26 4.72
N MET A 22 -7.40 -10.87 3.45
CA MET A 22 -7.04 -9.50 3.09
C MET A 22 -8.11 -8.50 3.53
N ILE A 23 -9.40 -8.82 3.38
CA ILE A 23 -10.51 -7.97 3.85
C ILE A 23 -10.49 -7.85 5.37
N VAL A 24 -10.43 -8.98 6.09
CA VAL A 24 -10.39 -8.99 7.57
C VAL A 24 -9.21 -8.18 8.10
N MET A 25 -8.03 -8.34 7.50
CA MET A 25 -6.84 -7.57 7.90
C MET A 25 -6.93 -6.10 7.50
N GLY A 26 -7.63 -5.78 6.41
CA GLY A 26 -8.00 -4.42 6.07
C GLY A 26 -8.85 -3.76 7.17
N LEU A 27 -9.85 -4.49 7.67
CA LEU A 27 -10.70 -4.02 8.77
C LEU A 27 -9.90 -3.79 10.05
N CYS A 28 -9.07 -4.76 10.45
CA CYS A 28 -8.19 -4.61 11.62
C CYS A 28 -7.19 -3.46 11.45
N GLY A 29 -6.67 -3.28 10.23
CA GLY A 29 -5.73 -2.22 9.88
C GLY A 29 -6.31 -0.81 10.07
N MET A 30 -7.61 -0.62 9.89
CA MET A 30 -8.25 0.68 10.13
C MET A 30 -8.04 1.18 11.57
N THR A 31 -8.14 0.28 12.56
CA THR A 31 -7.92 0.62 13.97
C THR A 31 -6.48 1.05 14.20
N THR A 32 -5.51 0.31 13.66
CA THR A 32 -4.09 0.65 13.78
C THR A 32 -3.80 2.00 13.13
N LYS A 33 -4.33 2.23 11.92
CA LYS A 33 -4.12 3.48 11.20
C LYS A 33 -4.74 4.67 11.92
N PHE A 34 -5.94 4.49 12.48
CA PHE A 34 -6.59 5.51 13.29
C PHE A 34 -5.73 5.91 14.50
N CYS A 35 -5.16 4.93 15.21
CA CYS A 35 -4.24 5.17 16.32
C CYS A 35 -2.97 5.91 15.87
N GLU A 36 -2.33 5.47 14.78
CA GLU A 36 -1.15 6.13 14.20
C GLU A 36 -1.40 7.59 13.84
N CYS A 37 -2.50 7.87 13.13
CA CYS A 37 -2.86 9.22 12.74
C CYS A 37 -3.17 10.09 13.96
N THR A 38 -3.92 9.56 14.93
CA THR A 38 -4.24 10.27 16.18
C THR A 38 -2.98 10.64 16.95
N LEU A 39 -2.05 9.69 17.12
CA LEU A 39 -0.77 9.92 17.78
C LEU A 39 0.13 10.87 16.98
N GLY A 40 0.15 10.73 15.64
CA GLY A 40 0.88 11.62 14.75
C GLY A 40 0.42 13.06 14.86
N VAL A 41 -0.89 13.30 14.99
CA VAL A 41 -1.46 14.63 15.21
C VAL A 41 -1.17 15.14 16.63
N LYS A 42 -1.26 14.29 17.66
CA LYS A 42 -1.00 14.66 19.06
C LYS A 42 0.45 15.07 19.30
N TYR A 43 1.41 14.32 18.76
CA TYR A 43 2.84 14.53 19.02
C TYR A 43 3.58 15.33 17.93
N ARG A 44 2.86 15.90 16.97
CA ARG A 44 3.46 16.71 15.90
C ARG A 44 4.26 17.89 16.45
N VAL A 45 5.29 18.27 15.71
CA VAL A 45 6.10 19.47 15.93
C VAL A 45 5.75 20.48 14.85
N ILE A 46 5.58 21.74 15.22
CA ILE A 46 5.46 22.83 14.26
C ILE A 46 6.81 23.53 14.25
N ASP A 47 7.43 23.65 13.09
CA ASP A 47 8.69 24.38 12.94
C ASP A 47 8.46 25.90 12.91
N GLU A 48 9.56 26.65 12.85
CA GLU A 48 9.54 28.12 12.84
C GLU A 48 8.88 28.69 11.56
N GLU A 49 8.83 27.91 10.49
CA GLU A 49 8.15 28.25 9.23
C GLU A 49 6.65 27.90 9.26
N GLY A 50 6.15 27.38 10.39
CA GLY A 50 4.75 26.97 10.57
C GLY A 50 4.41 25.62 9.92
N LYS A 51 5.40 24.85 9.44
CA LYS A 51 5.17 23.52 8.85
C LYS A 51 5.05 22.48 9.96
N ALA A 52 4.06 21.61 9.81
CA ALA A 52 3.82 20.51 10.73
C ALA A 52 4.65 19.27 10.35
N HIS A 53 5.47 18.81 11.28
CA HIS A 53 6.24 17.57 11.22
C HIS A 53 5.61 16.55 12.16
N GLY A 54 5.12 15.44 11.61
CA GLY A 54 4.50 14.36 12.35
C GLY A 54 4.99 13.00 11.87
N GLY A 55 4.54 11.94 12.55
CA GLY A 55 4.83 10.56 12.16
C GLY A 55 5.35 9.68 13.29
N GLY A 56 5.70 8.44 12.91
CA GLY A 56 6.14 7.37 13.81
C GLY A 56 7.24 7.76 14.77
N MET A 57 8.29 8.35 14.22
CA MET A 57 9.45 8.81 14.97
C MET A 57 9.11 9.82 16.09
N TYR A 58 8.13 10.69 15.88
CA TYR A 58 7.74 11.69 16.87
C TYR A 58 6.92 11.09 18.02
N TYR A 59 5.91 10.28 17.73
CA TYR A 59 5.11 9.68 18.80
C TYR A 59 5.87 8.56 19.53
N LEU A 60 6.80 7.86 18.88
CA LEU A 60 7.68 6.89 19.55
C LEU A 60 8.64 7.58 20.50
N SER A 61 9.32 8.64 20.06
CA SER A 61 10.27 9.36 20.91
C SER A 61 9.60 10.14 22.05
N ARG A 62 8.54 10.91 21.76
CA ARG A 62 7.86 11.75 22.75
C ARG A 62 6.85 10.98 23.59
N GLY A 63 6.02 10.17 22.95
CA GLY A 63 4.96 9.43 23.64
C GLY A 63 5.48 8.36 24.59
N LEU A 64 6.57 7.66 24.25
CA LEU A 64 7.20 6.71 25.19
C LEU A 64 8.00 7.43 26.28
N LYS A 65 8.59 8.59 25.99
CA LYS A 65 9.23 9.42 27.01
C LYS A 65 8.24 9.88 28.09
N GLU A 66 7.03 10.29 27.72
CA GLU A 66 5.96 10.64 28.67
C GLU A 66 5.55 9.47 29.57
N LYS A 67 5.70 8.22 29.08
CA LYS A 67 5.41 6.99 29.83
C LYS A 67 6.59 6.45 30.64
N GLY A 68 7.70 7.18 30.72
CA GLY A 68 8.90 6.75 31.45
C GLY A 68 9.86 5.85 30.65
N PHE A 69 9.58 5.57 29.38
CA PHE A 69 10.39 4.73 28.50
C PHE A 69 11.23 5.54 27.50
N GLY A 70 11.80 6.66 27.95
CA GLY A 70 12.53 7.61 27.09
C GLY A 70 13.65 7.01 26.22
N PRO A 71 14.58 6.21 26.79
CA PRO A 71 15.65 5.60 26.02
C PRO A 71 15.15 4.63 24.94
N LEU A 72 14.14 3.81 25.27
CA LEU A 72 13.51 2.88 24.34
C LEU A 72 12.79 3.64 23.21
N GLY A 73 12.08 4.72 23.53
CA GLY A 73 11.39 5.55 22.55
C GLY A 73 12.34 6.21 21.55
N ALA A 74 13.50 6.69 22.01
CA ALA A 74 14.52 7.26 21.13
C ALA A 74 15.10 6.21 20.18
N PHE A 75 15.43 5.01 20.69
CA PHE A 75 15.90 3.91 19.85
C PHE A 75 14.87 3.51 18.79
N LEU A 76 13.62 3.28 19.19
CA LEU A 76 12.54 2.89 18.28
C LEU A 76 12.27 3.97 17.22
N ALA A 77 12.35 5.26 17.58
CA ALA A 77 12.17 6.36 16.64
C ALA A 77 13.27 6.38 15.55
N ILE A 78 14.53 6.19 15.92
CA ILE A 78 15.65 6.11 14.97
C ILE A 78 15.52 4.86 14.10
N PHE A 79 15.24 3.71 14.71
CA PHE A 79 15.04 2.47 13.99
C PHE A 79 13.91 2.59 12.96
N PHE A 80 12.76 3.14 13.38
CA PHE A 80 11.64 3.42 12.48
C PHE A 80 12.04 4.34 11.33
N ALA A 81 12.75 5.45 11.60
CA ALA A 81 13.18 6.38 10.56
C ALA A 81 14.07 5.70 9.51
N ILE A 82 15.03 4.87 9.92
CA ILE A 82 15.92 4.14 9.00
C ILE A 82 15.13 3.12 8.17
N MET A 83 14.25 2.34 8.81
CA MET A 83 13.41 1.37 8.12
C MET A 83 12.43 2.03 7.16
N CYS A 84 11.88 3.19 7.52
CA CYS A 84 10.97 3.97 6.68
C CYS A 84 11.67 4.46 5.40
N VAL A 85 12.93 4.89 5.48
CA VAL A 85 13.74 5.24 4.28
C VAL A 85 13.90 4.03 3.37
N GLY A 86 14.27 2.86 3.92
CA GLY A 86 14.39 1.63 3.16
C GLY A 86 13.07 1.19 2.51
N GLY A 87 11.96 1.29 3.26
CA GLY A 87 10.62 1.00 2.79
C GLY A 87 10.16 1.95 1.68
N ALA A 88 10.45 3.25 1.80
CA ALA A 88 10.13 4.24 0.78
C ALA A 88 10.86 3.96 -0.55
N VAL A 89 12.14 3.59 -0.50
CA VAL A 89 12.92 3.24 -1.70
C VAL A 89 12.41 1.94 -2.32
N GLY A 90 12.22 0.89 -1.50
CA GLY A 90 11.80 -0.42 -2.00
C GLY A 90 10.33 -0.45 -2.45
N ALA A 91 9.42 -0.31 -1.49
CA ALA A 91 7.98 -0.44 -1.71
C ALA A 91 7.36 0.79 -2.41
N GLY A 92 7.82 1.99 -2.03
CA GLY A 92 7.30 3.26 -2.53
C GLY A 92 7.79 3.62 -3.94
N ASN A 93 9.06 3.32 -4.26
CA ASN A 93 9.67 3.69 -5.54
C ASN A 93 9.90 2.48 -6.46
N MET A 94 10.89 1.62 -6.15
CA MET A 94 11.39 0.58 -7.05
C MET A 94 10.30 -0.42 -7.47
N PHE A 95 9.49 -0.88 -6.51
CA PHE A 95 8.41 -1.82 -6.79
C PHE A 95 7.32 -1.19 -7.66
N GLN A 96 6.92 0.06 -7.39
CA GLN A 96 5.85 0.70 -8.14
C GLN A 96 6.27 0.98 -9.59
N ILE A 97 7.48 1.51 -9.81
CA ILE A 97 7.96 1.84 -11.15
C ILE A 97 8.17 0.59 -12.01
N ASN A 98 8.75 -0.48 -11.44
CA ASN A 98 9.01 -1.71 -12.16
C ASN A 98 7.70 -2.37 -12.61
N GLN A 99 6.72 -2.42 -11.71
CA GLN A 99 5.42 -3.00 -12.04
C GLN A 99 4.69 -2.14 -13.08
N ALA A 100 4.74 -0.81 -12.98
CA ALA A 100 4.14 0.08 -13.98
C ALA A 100 4.78 -0.11 -15.36
N TYR A 101 6.11 -0.24 -15.41
CA TYR A 101 6.86 -0.52 -16.63
C TYR A 101 6.44 -1.86 -17.26
N SER A 102 6.41 -2.94 -16.47
CA SER A 102 6.04 -4.28 -16.94
C SER A 102 4.61 -4.30 -17.52
N GLN A 103 3.66 -3.62 -16.87
CA GLN A 103 2.29 -3.51 -17.39
C GLN A 103 2.21 -2.66 -18.65
N PHE A 104 2.96 -1.55 -18.72
CA PHE A 104 2.97 -0.67 -19.88
C PHE A 104 3.50 -1.38 -21.12
N VAL A 105 4.68 -2.01 -21.03
CA VAL A 105 5.28 -2.74 -22.15
C VAL A 105 4.45 -3.96 -22.52
N GLY A 106 3.92 -4.70 -21.54
CA GLY A 106 3.10 -5.88 -21.80
C GLY A 106 1.73 -5.60 -22.41
N THR A 107 1.18 -4.39 -22.23
CA THR A 107 -0.15 -4.03 -22.76
C THR A 107 -0.05 -3.29 -24.09
N PHE A 108 0.89 -2.33 -24.21
CA PHE A 108 0.99 -1.46 -25.38
C PHE A 108 2.02 -1.93 -26.41
N GLU A 109 2.81 -2.96 -26.09
CA GLU A 109 3.82 -3.57 -26.96
C GLU A 109 4.74 -2.56 -27.66
N VAL A 110 5.08 -1.46 -26.97
CA VAL A 110 5.87 -0.36 -27.55
C VAL A 110 7.36 -0.76 -27.61
N PRO A 111 7.94 -1.02 -28.79
CA PRO A 111 9.30 -1.59 -28.89
C PRO A 111 10.37 -0.68 -28.30
N PHE A 112 10.22 0.65 -28.48
CA PHE A 112 11.16 1.64 -27.95
C PHE A 112 11.35 1.54 -26.44
N PHE A 113 10.26 1.42 -25.68
CA PHE A 113 10.36 1.32 -24.21
C PHE A 113 10.77 -0.08 -23.76
N ALA A 114 10.48 -1.12 -24.55
CA ALA A 114 10.95 -2.48 -24.29
C ALA A 114 12.49 -2.60 -24.44
N GLU A 115 13.05 -1.98 -25.48
CA GLU A 115 14.48 -1.96 -25.77
C GLU A 115 15.24 -0.96 -24.88
N HIS A 116 14.58 0.10 -24.42
CA HIS A 116 15.14 1.11 -23.54
C HIS A 116 14.34 1.30 -22.24
N PRO A 117 14.41 0.34 -21.29
CA PRO A 117 13.71 0.45 -20.01
C PRO A 117 14.10 1.70 -19.22
N ALA A 118 15.36 2.13 -19.34
CA ALA A 118 15.86 3.36 -18.72
C ALA A 118 15.12 4.60 -19.20
N ALA A 119 14.73 4.66 -20.48
CA ALA A 119 13.99 5.80 -21.03
C ALA A 119 12.60 5.95 -20.36
N PHE A 120 11.91 4.83 -20.12
CA PHE A 120 10.64 4.85 -19.36
C PHE A 120 10.86 5.37 -17.94
N GLY A 121 11.88 4.86 -17.25
CA GLY A 121 12.26 5.31 -15.91
C GLY A 121 12.57 6.81 -15.88
N THR A 122 13.32 7.33 -16.86
CA THR A 122 13.63 8.76 -16.96
C THR A 122 12.38 9.62 -17.16
N VAL A 123 11.47 9.21 -18.04
CA VAL A 123 10.20 9.94 -18.24
C VAL A 123 9.40 10.01 -16.95
N ILE A 124 9.23 8.87 -16.25
CA ILE A 124 8.51 8.86 -14.98
C ILE A 124 9.25 9.67 -13.90
N ALA A 125 10.57 9.60 -13.85
CA ALA A 125 11.37 10.38 -12.90
C ALA A 125 11.21 11.89 -13.11
N LEU A 126 11.14 12.36 -14.37
CA LEU A 126 10.89 13.77 -14.67
C LEU A 126 9.49 14.20 -14.24
N LEU A 127 8.46 13.38 -14.51
CA LEU A 127 7.08 13.66 -14.11
C LEU A 127 6.94 13.71 -12.58
N VAL A 128 7.51 12.73 -11.88
CA VAL A 128 7.50 12.68 -10.41
C VAL A 128 8.33 13.83 -9.83
N GLY A 129 9.49 14.13 -10.42
CA GLY A 129 10.34 15.24 -10.02
C GLY A 129 9.61 16.59 -10.08
N PHE A 130 8.84 16.83 -11.15
CA PHE A 130 7.99 18.02 -11.27
C PHE A 130 6.99 18.15 -10.11
N VAL A 131 6.45 17.03 -9.61
CA VAL A 131 5.51 17.01 -8.48
C VAL A 131 6.23 17.16 -7.13
N ILE A 132 7.42 16.58 -6.95
CA ILE A 132 8.12 16.61 -5.66
C ILE A 132 8.78 17.97 -5.39
N ILE A 133 9.29 18.66 -6.43
CA ILE A 133 10.00 19.94 -6.27
C ILE A 133 9.12 21.01 -5.59
N GLY A 134 7.80 20.99 -5.82
CA GLY A 134 6.85 21.91 -5.18
C GLY A 134 6.56 21.63 -3.70
N GLY A 135 7.15 20.58 -3.12
CA GLY A 135 6.96 20.20 -1.72
C GLY A 135 5.56 19.64 -1.41
N ILE A 136 5.27 19.44 -0.12
CA ILE A 136 4.06 18.72 0.33
C ILE A 136 2.75 19.37 -0.11
N VAL A 137 2.70 20.70 -0.21
CA VAL A 137 1.50 21.43 -0.66
C VAL A 137 1.21 21.14 -2.13
N TRP A 138 2.24 21.09 -2.97
CA TRP A 138 2.09 20.76 -4.38
C TRP A 138 1.74 19.29 -4.59
N ILE A 139 2.39 18.39 -3.84
CA ILE A 139 2.05 16.96 -3.83
C ILE A 139 0.57 16.77 -3.50
N ALA A 140 0.08 17.44 -2.44
CA ALA A 140 -1.33 17.37 -2.05
C ALA A 140 -2.27 17.85 -3.16
N ARG A 141 -1.97 18.98 -3.82
CA ARG A 141 -2.78 19.51 -4.95
C ARG A 141 -2.82 18.58 -6.15
N VAL A 142 -1.71 17.95 -6.51
CA VAL A 142 -1.72 16.97 -7.61
C VAL A 142 -2.53 15.73 -7.22
N THR A 143 -2.33 15.28 -5.98
CA THR A 143 -3.00 14.09 -5.43
C THR A 143 -4.52 14.28 -5.30
N GLU A 144 -4.99 15.48 -4.95
CA GLU A 144 -6.41 15.77 -4.77
C GLU A 144 -7.23 15.61 -6.06
N VAL A 145 -6.60 15.81 -7.22
CA VAL A 145 -7.22 15.60 -8.53
C VAL A 145 -6.98 14.18 -9.03
N LEU A 146 -5.74 13.69 -8.92
CA LEU A 146 -5.32 12.42 -9.48
C LEU A 146 -5.98 11.23 -8.78
N VAL A 147 -6.03 11.25 -7.44
CA VAL A 147 -6.54 10.11 -6.65
C VAL A 147 -8.03 9.86 -6.89
N PRO A 148 -8.93 10.86 -6.82
CA PRO A 148 -10.34 10.63 -7.12
C PRO A 148 -10.56 10.13 -8.55
N PHE A 149 -9.82 10.65 -9.52
CA PHE A 149 -9.90 10.19 -10.91
C PHE A 149 -9.46 8.73 -11.06
N MET A 150 -8.31 8.37 -10.48
CA MET A 150 -7.80 7.00 -10.48
C MET A 150 -8.78 6.02 -9.81
N CYS A 151 -9.28 6.37 -8.63
CA CYS A 151 -10.26 5.56 -7.90
C CYS A 151 -11.58 5.44 -8.68
N GLY A 152 -12.03 6.53 -9.30
CA GLY A 152 -13.24 6.56 -10.11
C GLY A 152 -13.18 5.58 -11.27
N ILE A 153 -12.14 5.64 -12.10
CA ILE A 153 -11.95 4.71 -13.23
C ILE A 153 -11.92 3.26 -12.73
N TYR A 154 -11.15 2.99 -11.66
CA TYR A 154 -11.00 1.65 -11.13
C TYR A 154 -12.33 1.07 -10.63
N VAL A 155 -13.04 1.81 -9.77
CA VAL A 155 -14.32 1.38 -9.19
C VAL A 155 -15.40 1.24 -10.27
N ILE A 156 -15.49 2.20 -11.19
CA ILE A 156 -16.48 2.13 -12.29
C ILE A 156 -16.23 0.88 -13.15
N THR A 157 -14.98 0.65 -13.55
CA THR A 157 -14.63 -0.53 -14.36
C THR A 157 -14.93 -1.83 -13.62
N ALA A 158 -14.59 -1.90 -12.33
CA ALA A 158 -14.89 -3.07 -11.50
C ALA A 158 -16.41 -3.31 -11.38
N LEU A 159 -17.19 -2.26 -11.16
CA LEU A 159 -18.65 -2.35 -11.10
C LEU A 159 -19.25 -2.80 -12.43
N ILE A 160 -18.77 -2.29 -13.56
CA ILE A 160 -19.21 -2.73 -14.90
C ILE A 160 -18.98 -4.24 -15.06
N ILE A 161 -17.80 -4.75 -14.68
CA ILE A 161 -17.48 -6.17 -14.77
C ILE A 161 -18.38 -7.00 -13.84
N ILE A 162 -18.56 -6.57 -12.59
CA ILE A 162 -19.43 -7.26 -11.62
C ILE A 162 -20.88 -7.30 -12.10
N PHE A 163 -21.41 -6.16 -12.57
CA PHE A 163 -22.79 -6.08 -13.06
C PHE A 163 -23.01 -6.87 -14.35
N SER A 164 -22.01 -6.95 -15.22
CA SER A 164 -22.08 -7.77 -16.44
C SER A 164 -22.00 -9.27 -16.15
N ASN A 165 -21.50 -9.67 -14.97
CA ASN A 165 -21.30 -11.07 -14.57
C ASN A 165 -22.03 -11.42 -13.27
N LEU A 166 -23.20 -10.82 -13.02
CA LEU A 166 -23.93 -11.00 -11.76
C LEU A 166 -24.22 -12.46 -11.40
N GLY A 167 -24.42 -13.32 -12.39
CA GLY A 167 -24.65 -14.76 -12.16
C GLY A 167 -23.46 -15.48 -11.52
N GLU A 168 -22.23 -15.01 -11.75
CA GLU A 168 -21.00 -15.62 -11.24
C GLU A 168 -20.63 -15.12 -9.83
N VAL A 169 -21.19 -13.98 -9.41
CA VAL A 169 -20.85 -13.32 -8.14
C VAL A 169 -21.11 -14.23 -6.92
N PRO A 170 -22.28 -14.91 -6.79
CA PRO A 170 -22.50 -15.83 -5.68
C PRO A 170 -21.47 -16.98 -5.63
N GLY A 171 -21.09 -17.51 -6.80
CA GLY A 171 -20.08 -18.56 -6.91
C GLY A 171 -18.70 -18.07 -6.44
N ALA A 172 -18.29 -16.89 -6.88
CA ALA A 172 -17.04 -16.26 -6.47
C ALA A 172 -16.98 -16.01 -4.95
N ILE A 173 -18.06 -15.50 -4.34
CA ILE A 173 -18.14 -15.32 -2.88
C ILE A 173 -18.03 -16.67 -2.17
N GLY A 174 -18.70 -17.71 -2.68
CA GLY A 174 -18.61 -19.07 -2.17
C GLY A 174 -17.18 -19.62 -2.19
N GLN A 175 -16.44 -19.37 -3.27
CA GLN A 175 -15.02 -19.76 -3.39
C GLN A 175 -14.11 -18.99 -2.43
N ILE A 176 -14.36 -17.68 -2.23
CA ILE A 176 -13.59 -16.87 -1.27
C ILE A 176 -13.77 -17.39 0.15
N ILE A 177 -15.01 -17.66 0.58
CA ILE A 177 -15.28 -18.14 1.94
C ILE A 177 -14.77 -19.57 2.12
N SER A 178 -15.12 -20.48 1.21
CA SER A 178 -14.70 -21.89 1.33
C SER A 178 -13.18 -22.03 1.25
N GLY A 179 -12.52 -21.28 0.36
CA GLY A 179 -11.06 -21.26 0.23
C GLY A 179 -10.35 -20.66 1.44
N ALA A 180 -10.98 -19.76 2.20
CA ALA A 180 -10.37 -19.14 3.37
C ALA A 180 -10.24 -20.10 4.56
N PHE A 181 -11.11 -21.12 4.62
CA PHE A 181 -11.20 -22.09 5.70
C PHE A 181 -10.90 -23.54 5.26
N SER A 182 -10.56 -23.76 3.99
CA SER A 182 -10.19 -25.08 3.48
C SER A 182 -8.80 -25.52 4.00
N PRO A 183 -8.69 -26.75 4.55
CA PRO A 183 -7.40 -27.33 4.94
C PRO A 183 -6.46 -27.62 3.77
N GLU A 184 -6.97 -27.75 2.53
CA GLU A 184 -6.19 -28.18 1.36
C GLU A 184 -5.53 -27.03 0.57
N ALA A 185 -5.63 -25.78 1.02
CA ALA A 185 -5.03 -24.65 0.30
C ALA A 185 -3.49 -24.76 0.24
N VAL A 186 -2.94 -24.55 -0.95
CA VAL A 186 -1.54 -24.82 -1.32
C VAL A 186 -0.54 -24.08 -0.40
N GLY A 187 0.51 -24.79 0.05
CA GLY A 187 1.64 -24.18 0.77
C GLY A 187 1.52 -24.12 2.30
N GLY A 188 0.69 -24.97 2.92
CA GLY A 188 0.54 -25.06 4.38
C GLY A 188 -0.91 -24.98 4.88
N GLY A 189 -1.91 -25.17 4.02
CA GLY A 189 -3.33 -25.11 4.37
C GLY A 189 -3.78 -23.69 4.75
N LEU A 190 -4.70 -23.61 5.70
CA LEU A 190 -5.26 -22.35 6.23
C LEU A 190 -4.19 -21.33 6.64
N VAL A 191 -3.07 -21.77 7.23
CA VAL A 191 -2.00 -20.89 7.70
C VAL A 191 -1.28 -20.21 6.53
N GLY A 192 -1.08 -20.92 5.40
CA GLY A 192 -0.45 -20.37 4.21
C GLY A 192 -1.30 -19.25 3.58
N VAL A 193 -2.60 -19.49 3.44
CA VAL A 193 -3.56 -18.52 2.91
C VAL A 193 -3.66 -17.28 3.80
N LEU A 194 -3.71 -17.49 5.11
CA LEU A 194 -3.77 -16.42 6.10
C LEU A 194 -2.50 -15.55 6.06
N ILE A 195 -1.30 -16.16 6.01
CA ILE A 195 -0.04 -15.42 5.93
C ILE A 195 0.03 -14.59 4.65
N GLN A 196 -0.40 -15.15 3.50
CA GLN A 196 -0.45 -14.39 2.25
C GLN A 196 -1.43 -13.23 2.34
N GLY A 197 -2.61 -13.45 2.92
CA GLY A 197 -3.61 -12.41 3.13
C GLY A 197 -3.10 -11.28 4.01
N ILE A 198 -2.48 -11.60 5.16
CA ILE A 198 -1.89 -10.62 6.09
C ILE A 198 -0.78 -9.82 5.40
N LYS A 199 0.18 -10.50 4.79
CA LYS A 199 1.36 -9.87 4.18
C LYS A 199 0.94 -8.87 3.09
N ARG A 200 -0.07 -9.21 2.28
CA ARG A 200 -0.55 -8.33 1.21
C ARG A 200 -1.45 -7.23 1.71
N ALA A 201 -2.30 -7.49 2.70
CA ALA A 201 -3.10 -6.45 3.33
C ALA A 201 -2.22 -5.37 3.95
N ALA A 202 -1.22 -5.76 4.77
CA ALA A 202 -0.29 -4.83 5.41
C ALA A 202 0.49 -3.99 4.38
N PHE A 203 0.91 -4.60 3.26
CA PHE A 203 1.58 -3.88 2.18
C PHE A 203 0.64 -2.93 1.40
N SER A 204 -0.64 -3.26 1.30
CA SER A 204 -1.63 -2.52 0.52
C SER A 204 -2.22 -1.33 1.28
N ASN A 205 -2.47 -1.50 2.59
CA ASN A 205 -3.12 -0.49 3.42
C ASN A 205 -2.14 0.34 4.26
N GLU A 206 -0.88 -0.09 4.36
CA GLU A 206 0.18 0.55 5.14
C GLU A 206 -0.24 0.85 6.60
N ALA A 207 -1.07 -0.03 7.16
CA ALA A 207 -1.52 0.06 8.55
C ALA A 207 -0.63 -0.81 9.44
N GLY A 208 -0.07 -0.23 10.50
CA GLY A 208 0.87 -0.92 11.39
C GLY A 208 2.28 -1.05 10.81
N VAL A 209 2.66 -0.16 9.88
CA VAL A 209 4.00 -0.09 9.28
C VAL A 209 4.93 0.73 10.14
#